data_AF-A0A8F1WI79-F1
#
_entry.id   AF-A0A8F1WI79-F1
#
_cell.length_a   1.000
_cell.length_b   1.000
_cell.length_c   1.000
_cell.angle_alpha   90.00
_cell.angle_beta   90.00
_cell.angle_gamma   90.00
#
_symmetry.space_group_name_H-M   'P 1'
#
loop_
_entity.id
_entity.type
_entity.pdbx_description
1 polymer ?
#
loop_
_entity_poly.entity_id
_entity_poly.type
_entity_poly.pdbx_seq_one_letter_code
_entity_poly.pdbx_strand_id
1 'polypeptide(L)'
;MPHRAGYFVLAYQWDHHCKRLYDSLMGRINHMLKELGELEQDSPLDLTQILYYYKKWHYNKDLYNHTFGEIEKRQFVINSLGYRGYGVNIDLLNALGALRKDYAGHITWLLSENFNKLIPHLRTIIPLEQSQIQAMDSSYVIDEICKRLNWNTEENTPAAAHTIHLELSSYFKIMSEETPWNVNTAIFQKLFLHLGTSSMTIMKGTVGHTDQLSAADLKVIANRNFRVMYRETFSNLHTFTELGIDFLKKIHLNLSKGLVPNAGEFRAFDFPDKNGVTYDCENFDKEIKSFAHVLWETSQSFHNLDAFVYDLCRSYYMFIGIHPFWDSNGRVGKCFLNYMLLKKGLPPVSFDDDEEVLSLPRYGGSMEDVYHYIKKRILVAIDAYYYERWKIEHLGNINKQIYNVAFDSGFYFWQIDDKAQKLEVHFLAFAVASGDPLFSRLQDQCRVVFTDELALNNMSIHCGFTKKEHAAWEQTFSLKGNFFIKEVEMDIKGVRTFDIDFTIELLKHHYDYNYFSVSVSSADGALIHNNKGLNYTYKIQR
;
A
#
# COMPACT_ATOMS: atom_id res chain seq x y z
N MET A 1 17.07 34.72 17.57
CA MET A 1 18.50 34.41 17.72
C MET A 1 19.09 34.18 16.33
N PRO A 2 20.31 34.65 16.04
CA PRO A 2 20.82 34.73 14.68
C PRO A 2 21.32 33.39 14.16
N HIS A 3 21.15 33.20 12.85
CA HIS A 3 21.63 32.10 12.03
C HIS A 3 23.10 31.75 12.32
N ARG A 4 23.36 30.49 12.69
CA ARG A 4 24.69 29.88 12.50
C ARG A 4 24.69 29.18 11.15
N ALA A 5 25.29 29.84 10.16
CA ALA A 5 25.71 29.22 8.92
C ALA A 5 26.87 28.27 9.22
N GLY A 6 26.75 27.01 8.78
CA GLY A 6 27.82 26.02 8.88
C GLY A 6 27.30 24.61 8.71
N TYR A 7 27.36 24.11 7.47
CA TYR A 7 27.10 22.72 7.02
C TYR A 7 25.65 22.24 7.08
N PHE A 8 24.82 22.71 6.13
CA PHE A 8 23.66 21.93 5.69
C PHE A 8 24.16 20.77 4.83
N VAL A 9 24.01 19.56 5.35
CA VAL A 9 24.34 18.30 4.66
C VAL A 9 23.48 18.20 3.40
N LEU A 10 24.13 17.96 2.26
CA LEU A 10 23.59 17.95 0.91
C LEU A 10 22.18 17.32 0.87
N ALA A 11 21.17 18.11 0.53
CA ALA A 11 19.81 17.63 0.25
C ALA A 11 19.82 16.49 -0.79
N TYR A 12 18.79 15.64 -0.77
CA TYR A 12 18.68 14.58 -1.78
C TYR A 12 18.69 15.20 -3.17
N GLN A 13 19.43 14.56 -4.07
CA GLN A 13 19.47 14.91 -5.48
C GLN A 13 18.27 14.30 -6.19
N TRP A 14 17.98 14.81 -7.38
CA TRP A 14 16.96 14.26 -8.26
C TRP A 14 17.06 12.73 -8.41
N ASP A 15 15.96 12.03 -8.11
CA ASP A 15 15.84 10.58 -8.29
C ASP A 15 14.60 10.21 -9.12
N HIS A 16 14.38 8.92 -9.31
CA HIS A 16 13.27 8.42 -10.11
C HIS A 16 11.89 8.75 -9.50
N HIS A 17 11.74 8.90 -8.18
CA HIS A 17 10.49 9.33 -7.56
C HIS A 17 10.22 10.80 -7.86
N CYS A 18 11.26 11.65 -7.81
CA CYS A 18 11.16 13.05 -8.27
C CYS A 18 10.69 13.12 -9.72
N LYS A 19 11.29 12.29 -10.59
CA LYS A 19 10.93 12.23 -12.01
C LYS A 19 9.47 11.84 -12.22
N ARG A 20 8.99 10.78 -11.56
CA ARG A 20 7.59 10.34 -11.66
C ARG A 20 6.60 11.41 -11.21
N LEU A 21 6.86 12.05 -10.06
CA LEU A 21 6.00 13.11 -9.56
C LEU A 21 5.96 14.31 -10.51
N TYR A 22 7.13 14.74 -10.99
CA TYR A 22 7.25 15.81 -11.96
C TYR A 22 6.48 15.50 -13.26
N ASP A 23 6.67 14.29 -13.81
CA ASP A 23 6.00 13.89 -15.05
C ASP A 23 4.48 13.78 -14.88
N SER A 24 4.01 13.34 -13.71
CA SER A 24 2.58 13.33 -13.36
C SER A 24 1.98 14.75 -13.32
N LEU A 25 2.68 15.69 -12.66
CA LEU A 25 2.26 17.10 -12.59
C LEU A 25 2.28 17.75 -13.98
N MET A 26 3.36 17.54 -14.73
CA MET A 26 3.51 18.07 -16.08
C MET A 26 2.47 17.48 -17.05
N GLY A 27 2.12 16.20 -16.89
CA GLY A 27 1.04 15.56 -17.63
C GLY A 27 -0.31 16.23 -17.41
N ARG A 28 -0.66 16.53 -16.15
CA ARG A 28 -1.86 17.30 -15.80
C ARG A 28 -1.83 18.72 -16.38
N ILE A 29 -0.70 19.41 -16.32
CA ILE A 29 -0.51 20.74 -16.90
C ILE A 29 -0.71 20.73 -18.42
N ASN A 30 -0.08 19.78 -19.12
CA ASN A 30 -0.22 19.65 -20.57
C ASN A 30 -1.64 19.29 -20.99
N HIS A 31 -2.33 18.46 -20.20
CA HIS A 31 -3.73 18.14 -20.41
C HIS A 31 -4.60 19.41 -20.31
N MET A 32 -4.42 20.22 -19.26
CA MET A 32 -5.14 21.49 -19.11
C MET A 32 -4.89 22.45 -20.27
N LEU A 33 -3.63 22.64 -20.66
CA LEU A 33 -3.28 23.53 -21.78
C LEU A 33 -3.94 23.08 -23.08
N LYS A 34 -3.98 21.77 -23.34
CA LYS A 34 -4.64 21.20 -24.51
C LYS A 34 -6.15 21.45 -24.45
N GLU A 35 -6.82 21.06 -23.37
CA GLU A 35 -8.27 21.14 -23.27
C GLU A 35 -8.79 22.58 -23.25
N LEU A 36 -8.08 23.49 -22.58
CA LEU A 36 -8.41 24.91 -22.58
C LEU A 36 -8.16 25.54 -23.96
N GLY A 37 -7.12 25.12 -24.67
CA GLY A 37 -6.89 25.56 -26.07
C GLY A 37 -7.97 25.07 -27.03
N GLU A 38 -8.55 23.89 -26.81
CA GLU A 38 -9.72 23.41 -27.56
C GLU A 38 -10.96 24.29 -27.29
N LEU A 39 -11.19 24.69 -26.03
CA LEU A 39 -12.30 25.58 -25.66
C LEU A 39 -12.19 26.99 -26.27
N GLU A 40 -10.97 27.47 -26.58
CA GLU A 40 -10.77 28.74 -27.28
C GLU A 40 -11.33 28.71 -28.71
N GLN A 41 -11.30 27.54 -29.37
CA GLN A 41 -11.82 27.34 -30.72
C GLN A 41 -13.33 27.02 -30.72
N ASP A 42 -13.84 26.44 -29.62
CA ASP A 42 -15.23 26.00 -29.52
C ASP A 42 -16.23 27.17 -29.55
N SER A 43 -17.26 27.06 -30.38
CA SER A 43 -18.36 28.04 -30.47
C SER A 43 -19.71 27.33 -30.31
N PRO A 44 -20.09 26.93 -29.08
CA PRO A 44 -21.28 26.13 -28.85
C PRO A 44 -22.55 26.91 -29.23
N LEU A 45 -23.47 26.24 -29.92
CA LEU A 45 -24.66 26.87 -30.52
C LEU A 45 -25.97 26.57 -29.75
N ASP A 46 -25.99 25.48 -28.97
CA ASP A 46 -27.17 25.04 -28.22
C ASP A 46 -26.86 24.81 -26.73
N LEU A 47 -27.92 24.70 -25.93
CA LEU A 47 -27.82 24.58 -24.47
C LEU A 47 -27.04 23.35 -24.00
N THR A 48 -27.11 22.25 -24.76
CA THR A 48 -26.38 21.02 -24.45
C THR A 48 -24.90 21.18 -24.74
N GLN A 49 -24.54 21.81 -25.85
CA GLN A 49 -23.14 22.13 -26.17
C GLN A 49 -22.53 23.11 -25.16
N ILE A 50 -23.32 24.10 -24.70
CA ILE A 50 -22.90 25.02 -23.64
C ILE A 50 -22.67 24.26 -22.32
N LEU A 51 -23.54 23.30 -21.96
CA LEU A 51 -23.32 22.45 -20.80
C LEU A 51 -21.99 21.69 -20.92
N TYR A 52 -21.72 21.01 -22.04
CA TYR A 52 -20.46 20.29 -22.24
C TYR A 52 -19.24 21.21 -22.18
N TYR A 53 -19.33 22.41 -22.75
CA TYR A 53 -18.30 23.44 -22.64
C TYR A 53 -17.97 23.74 -21.18
N TYR A 54 -18.99 24.06 -20.37
CA TYR A 54 -18.78 24.40 -18.95
C TYR A 54 -18.41 23.20 -18.09
N LYS A 55 -18.81 21.97 -18.43
CA LYS A 55 -18.32 20.74 -17.79
C LYS A 55 -16.81 20.59 -18.00
N LYS A 56 -16.35 20.70 -19.25
CA LYS A 56 -14.92 20.62 -19.58
C LYS A 56 -14.13 21.75 -18.92
N TRP A 57 -14.67 22.97 -18.94
CA TRP A 57 -14.06 24.11 -18.24
C TRP A 57 -13.98 23.87 -16.72
N HIS A 58 -15.07 23.41 -16.10
CA HIS A 58 -15.15 23.13 -14.66
C HIS A 58 -14.11 22.10 -14.24
N TYR A 59 -14.02 21.00 -14.99
CA TYR A 59 -13.00 19.97 -14.76
C TYR A 59 -11.59 20.55 -14.78
N ASN A 60 -11.27 21.40 -15.76
CA ASN A 60 -9.94 22.01 -15.87
C ASN A 60 -9.67 23.05 -14.76
N LYS A 61 -10.67 23.77 -14.28
CA LYS A 61 -10.54 24.63 -13.09
C LYS A 61 -10.25 23.80 -11.84
N ASP A 62 -10.97 22.70 -11.65
CA ASP A 62 -10.76 21.82 -10.51
C ASP A 62 -9.37 21.15 -10.58
N LEU A 63 -8.97 20.68 -11.76
CA LEU A 63 -7.64 20.12 -12.01
C LEU A 63 -6.52 21.15 -11.78
N TYR A 64 -6.74 22.43 -12.13
CA TYR A 64 -5.81 23.52 -11.85
C TYR A 64 -5.64 23.70 -10.34
N ASN A 65 -6.74 23.84 -9.60
CA ASN A 65 -6.73 24.03 -8.15
C ASN A 65 -6.03 22.86 -7.46
N HIS A 66 -6.33 21.63 -7.88
CA HIS A 66 -5.71 20.43 -7.32
C HIS A 66 -4.20 20.35 -7.64
N THR A 67 -3.82 20.59 -8.91
CA THR A 67 -2.42 20.47 -9.36
C THR A 67 -1.52 21.53 -8.72
N PHE A 68 -1.91 22.80 -8.77
CA PHE A 68 -1.09 23.87 -8.19
C PHE A 68 -1.22 23.94 -6.67
N GLY A 69 -2.36 23.55 -6.10
CA GLY A 69 -2.50 23.34 -4.65
C GLY A 69 -1.59 22.23 -4.13
N GLU A 70 -1.44 21.11 -4.86
CA GLU A 70 -0.49 20.06 -4.53
C GLU A 70 0.96 20.57 -4.60
N ILE A 71 1.33 21.30 -5.65
CA ILE A 71 2.65 21.93 -5.78
C ILE A 71 2.94 22.81 -4.56
N GLU A 72 2.02 23.72 -4.23
CA GLU A 72 2.16 24.64 -3.10
C GLU A 72 2.31 23.90 -1.76
N LYS A 73 1.45 22.92 -1.51
CA LYS A 73 1.51 22.10 -0.29
C LYS A 73 2.85 21.38 -0.17
N ARG A 74 3.33 20.78 -1.27
CA ARG A 74 4.62 20.07 -1.28
C ARG A 74 5.80 21.02 -1.04
N GLN A 75 5.80 22.18 -1.68
CA GLN A 75 6.83 23.20 -1.44
C GLN A 75 6.81 23.68 0.02
N PHE A 76 5.62 23.89 0.59
CA PHE A 76 5.47 24.27 1.99
C PHE A 76 6.05 23.20 2.95
N VAL A 77 5.72 21.92 2.74
CA VAL A 77 6.24 20.82 3.55
C VAL A 77 7.76 20.74 3.46
N ILE A 78 8.33 20.76 2.24
CA ILE A 78 9.79 20.70 2.06
C ILE A 78 10.47 21.87 2.76
N ASN A 79 9.96 23.10 2.60
CA ASN A 79 10.51 24.28 3.28
C ASN A 79 10.38 24.22 4.80
N SER A 80 9.27 23.67 5.31
CA SER A 80 9.01 23.59 6.75
C SER A 80 9.85 22.52 7.44
N LEU A 81 10.13 21.40 6.74
CA LEU A 81 10.82 20.25 7.30
C LEU A 81 12.33 20.20 6.99
N GLY A 82 12.78 20.92 5.96
CA GLY A 82 14.21 21.03 5.62
C GLY A 82 15.09 21.58 6.75
N TYR A 83 14.50 22.26 7.73
CA TYR A 83 15.19 22.77 8.93
C TYR A 83 15.10 21.85 10.16
N ARG A 84 14.32 20.77 10.08
CA ARG A 84 14.04 19.86 11.20
C ARG A 84 14.84 18.56 11.16
N GLY A 85 15.85 18.48 10.29
CA GLY A 85 16.64 17.26 10.15
C GLY A 85 15.94 16.15 9.35
N TYR A 86 14.80 16.45 8.70
CA TYR A 86 14.18 15.54 7.75
C TYR A 86 14.93 15.66 6.42
N GLY A 87 15.42 14.55 5.88
CA GLY A 87 16.02 14.55 4.56
C GLY A 87 14.97 14.88 3.49
N VAL A 88 15.07 16.07 2.89
CA VAL A 88 14.13 16.56 1.86
C VAL A 88 14.84 16.70 0.50
N ASN A 89 14.07 16.65 -0.58
CA ASN A 89 14.60 16.80 -1.93
C ASN A 89 14.53 18.26 -2.42
N ILE A 90 15.68 18.94 -2.48
CA ILE A 90 15.75 20.36 -2.87
C ILE A 90 15.63 20.56 -4.39
N ASP A 91 16.13 19.61 -5.18
CA ASP A 91 16.01 19.65 -6.64
C ASP A 91 14.52 19.60 -7.02
N LEU A 92 13.74 18.76 -6.34
CA LEU A 92 12.30 18.72 -6.47
C LEU A 92 11.65 20.05 -6.05
N LEU A 93 12.03 20.65 -4.91
CA LEU A 93 11.50 21.96 -4.50
C LEU A 93 11.65 23.02 -5.61
N ASN A 94 12.85 23.09 -6.20
CA ASN A 94 13.17 24.03 -7.27
C ASN A 94 12.36 23.73 -8.54
N ALA A 95 12.26 22.46 -8.94
CA ALA A 95 11.48 22.04 -10.10
C ALA A 95 9.98 22.34 -9.94
N LEU A 96 9.42 22.09 -8.75
CA LEU A 96 8.03 22.44 -8.42
C LEU A 96 7.81 23.96 -8.52
N GLY A 97 8.77 24.76 -8.04
CA GLY A 97 8.73 26.22 -8.15
C GLY A 97 8.76 26.71 -9.60
N ALA A 98 9.58 26.08 -10.45
CA ALA A 98 9.64 26.39 -11.87
C ALA A 98 8.31 26.09 -12.57
N LEU A 99 7.72 24.90 -12.34
CA LEU A 99 6.40 24.55 -12.91
C LEU A 99 5.32 25.59 -12.59
N ARG A 100 5.26 26.02 -11.32
CA ARG A 100 4.29 27.05 -10.92
C ARG A 100 4.55 28.38 -11.63
N LYS A 101 5.82 28.83 -11.64
CA LYS A 101 6.22 30.09 -12.26
C LYS A 101 5.91 30.13 -13.76
N ASP A 102 6.18 29.02 -14.45
CA ASP A 102 6.13 28.97 -15.91
C ASP A 102 4.71 28.77 -16.45
N TYR A 103 3.82 28.10 -15.69
CA TYR A 103 2.51 27.69 -16.21
C TYR A 103 1.30 28.28 -15.48
N ALA A 104 1.36 28.56 -14.18
CA ALA A 104 0.17 28.91 -13.40
C ALA A 104 -0.52 30.20 -13.91
N GLY A 105 0.27 31.22 -14.23
CA GLY A 105 -0.23 32.49 -14.76
C GLY A 105 -0.91 32.34 -16.12
N HIS A 106 -0.32 31.57 -17.03
CA HIS A 106 -0.88 31.34 -18.36
C HIS A 106 -2.19 30.54 -18.29
N ILE A 107 -2.25 29.49 -17.47
CA ILE A 107 -3.48 28.69 -17.31
C ILE A 107 -4.59 29.51 -16.63
N THR A 108 -4.24 30.35 -15.65
CA THR A 108 -5.21 31.27 -15.01
C THR A 108 -5.82 32.22 -16.05
N TRP A 109 -5.00 32.75 -16.95
CA TRP A 109 -5.47 33.58 -18.06
C TRP A 109 -6.42 32.80 -18.99
N LEU A 110 -6.03 31.61 -19.45
CA LEU A 110 -6.88 30.75 -20.29
C LEU A 110 -8.22 30.41 -19.63
N LEU A 111 -8.22 30.08 -18.34
CA LEU A 111 -9.44 29.82 -17.57
C LEU A 111 -10.35 31.05 -17.58
N SER A 112 -9.79 32.24 -17.34
CA SER A 112 -10.56 33.48 -17.32
C SER A 112 -11.15 33.82 -18.69
N GLU A 113 -10.35 33.79 -19.76
CA GLU A 113 -10.80 34.09 -21.12
C GLU A 113 -11.91 33.13 -21.57
N ASN A 114 -11.70 31.82 -21.41
CA ASN A 114 -12.67 30.81 -21.79
C ASN A 114 -13.97 30.90 -20.98
N PHE A 115 -13.90 31.18 -19.68
CA PHE A 115 -15.11 31.37 -18.88
C PHE A 115 -15.91 32.56 -19.37
N ASN A 116 -15.23 33.68 -19.64
CA ASN A 116 -15.84 34.96 -20.00
C ASN A 116 -16.39 34.98 -21.43
N LYS A 117 -15.83 34.16 -22.33
CA LYS A 117 -16.20 34.07 -23.75
C LYS A 117 -17.71 33.91 -23.99
N LEU A 118 -18.38 33.05 -23.23
CA LEU A 118 -19.80 32.75 -23.42
C LEU A 118 -20.74 33.55 -22.50
N ILE A 119 -20.21 34.41 -21.62
CA ILE A 119 -21.03 35.19 -20.66
C ILE A 119 -22.10 36.05 -21.33
N PRO A 120 -21.83 36.77 -22.45
CA PRO A 120 -22.87 37.54 -23.13
C PRO A 120 -24.05 36.68 -23.57
N HIS A 121 -23.79 35.46 -24.02
CA HIS A 121 -24.81 34.50 -24.43
C HIS A 121 -25.48 33.83 -23.22
N LEU A 122 -24.72 33.43 -22.20
CA LEU A 122 -25.28 32.83 -20.99
C LEU A 122 -26.29 33.74 -20.30
N ARG A 123 -26.04 35.05 -20.24
CA ARG A 123 -26.96 36.02 -19.62
C ARG A 123 -28.32 36.12 -20.31
N THR A 124 -28.43 35.71 -21.58
CA THR A 124 -29.74 35.63 -22.26
C THR A 124 -30.48 34.33 -21.93
N ILE A 125 -29.72 33.33 -21.46
CA ILE A 125 -30.23 32.02 -21.08
C ILE A 125 -30.54 32.08 -19.59
N ILE A 126 -29.55 32.02 -18.71
CA ILE A 126 -29.70 31.87 -17.26
C ILE A 126 -29.52 33.22 -16.52
N PRO A 127 -30.14 33.40 -15.33
CA PRO A 127 -29.80 34.53 -14.48
C PRO A 127 -28.35 34.39 -14.01
N LEU A 128 -27.50 35.39 -14.24
CA LEU A 128 -26.09 35.33 -13.83
C LEU A 128 -25.65 36.68 -13.25
N GLU A 129 -25.35 36.68 -11.96
CA GLU A 129 -24.92 37.86 -11.21
C GLU A 129 -23.45 38.20 -11.44
N GLN A 130 -23.07 39.46 -11.19
CA GLN A 130 -21.69 39.90 -11.33
C GLN A 130 -20.74 39.18 -10.36
N SER A 131 -21.22 38.83 -9.17
CA SER A 131 -20.51 38.05 -8.15
C SER A 131 -20.12 36.66 -8.67
N GLN A 132 -21.04 35.97 -9.34
CA GLN A 132 -20.83 34.64 -9.91
C GLN A 132 -19.83 34.66 -11.07
N ILE A 133 -19.84 35.72 -11.87
CA ILE A 133 -18.88 35.92 -12.97
C ILE A 133 -17.47 36.15 -12.41
N GLN A 134 -17.35 37.00 -11.39
CA GLN A 134 -16.06 37.27 -10.74
C GLN A 134 -15.48 36.04 -10.05
N ALA A 135 -16.32 35.19 -9.44
CA ALA A 135 -15.90 33.92 -8.86
C ALA A 135 -15.64 32.80 -9.90
N MET A 136 -16.02 33.05 -11.16
CA MET A 136 -16.11 32.06 -12.23
C MET A 136 -16.85 30.80 -11.77
N ASP A 137 -18.06 30.99 -11.23
CA ASP A 137 -18.88 29.96 -10.59
C ASP A 137 -19.52 29.03 -11.62
N SER A 138 -18.71 28.14 -12.18
CA SER A 138 -19.17 27.12 -13.12
C SER A 138 -20.15 26.11 -12.51
N SER A 139 -20.12 25.87 -11.19
CA SER A 139 -21.06 24.93 -10.56
C SER A 139 -22.48 25.48 -10.65
N TYR A 140 -22.65 26.77 -10.40
CA TYR A 140 -23.92 27.46 -10.60
C TYR A 140 -24.38 27.43 -12.07
N VAL A 141 -23.46 27.68 -13.02
CA VAL A 141 -23.78 27.63 -14.46
C VAL A 141 -24.25 26.24 -14.88
N ILE A 142 -23.54 25.19 -14.45
CA ILE A 142 -23.90 23.79 -14.73
C ILE A 142 -25.29 23.48 -14.14
N ASP A 143 -25.52 23.84 -12.88
CA ASP A 143 -26.79 23.60 -12.18
C ASP A 143 -27.99 24.26 -12.89
N GLU A 144 -27.88 25.54 -13.26
CA GLU A 144 -28.96 26.26 -13.95
C GLU A 144 -29.24 25.71 -15.35
N ILE A 145 -28.21 25.25 -16.06
CA ILE A 145 -28.39 24.60 -17.37
C ILE A 145 -29.03 23.22 -17.20
N CYS A 146 -28.58 22.41 -16.23
CA CYS A 146 -29.16 21.11 -15.91
C CYS A 146 -30.65 21.21 -15.54
N LYS A 147 -31.04 22.21 -14.74
CA LYS A 147 -32.45 22.49 -14.42
C LYS A 147 -33.30 22.71 -15.67
N ARG A 148 -32.78 23.43 -16.66
CA ARG A 148 -33.49 23.69 -17.93
C ARG A 148 -33.58 22.49 -18.86
N LEU A 149 -32.55 21.64 -18.84
CA LEU A 149 -32.52 20.39 -19.60
C LEU A 149 -33.27 19.24 -18.89
N ASN A 150 -33.71 19.45 -17.64
CA ASN A 150 -34.25 18.42 -16.77
C ASN A 150 -33.27 17.26 -16.55
N TRP A 151 -31.99 17.59 -16.35
CA TRP A 151 -30.89 16.64 -16.11
C TRP A 151 -30.41 16.73 -14.66
N ASN A 152 -29.80 15.66 -14.16
CA ASN A 152 -29.22 15.63 -12.81
C ASN A 152 -27.91 16.44 -12.75
N THR A 153 -27.81 17.41 -11.83
CA THR A 153 -26.63 18.28 -11.67
C THR A 153 -25.40 17.51 -11.18
N GLU A 154 -25.55 16.60 -10.22
CA GLU A 154 -24.43 15.84 -9.65
C GLU A 154 -23.76 14.94 -10.71
N GLU A 155 -24.55 14.22 -11.50
CA GLU A 155 -24.06 13.40 -12.62
C GLU A 155 -23.38 14.23 -13.72
N ASN A 156 -23.64 15.54 -13.74
CA ASN A 156 -23.12 16.46 -14.75
C ASN A 156 -22.06 17.43 -14.22
N THR A 157 -21.67 17.35 -12.94
CA THR A 157 -20.60 18.18 -12.39
C THR A 157 -19.33 17.34 -12.27
N PRO A 158 -18.36 17.47 -13.21
CA PRO A 158 -17.16 16.65 -13.19
C PRO A 158 -16.22 17.06 -12.04
N ALA A 159 -15.46 16.10 -11.50
CA ALA A 159 -14.45 16.36 -10.48
C ALA A 159 -13.09 15.81 -10.93
N ALA A 160 -12.02 16.57 -10.71
CA ALA A 160 -10.65 16.16 -11.00
C ALA A 160 -10.08 15.23 -9.93
N ALA A 161 -10.58 15.31 -8.70
CA ALA A 161 -10.24 14.42 -7.60
C ALA A 161 -11.50 13.94 -6.86
N HIS A 162 -11.52 12.67 -6.48
CA HIS A 162 -12.60 12.09 -5.69
C HIS A 162 -12.14 11.94 -4.24
N THR A 163 -12.92 12.45 -3.29
CA THR A 163 -12.64 12.26 -1.87
C THR A 163 -12.92 10.82 -1.48
N ILE A 164 -11.93 10.14 -0.91
CA ILE A 164 -12.09 8.79 -0.40
C ILE A 164 -12.78 8.87 0.96
N HIS A 165 -13.96 8.28 1.09
CA HIS A 165 -14.66 8.12 2.38
C HIS A 165 -14.50 6.69 2.89
N LEU A 166 -14.21 6.53 4.19
CA LEU A 166 -14.09 5.22 4.84
C LEU A 166 -15.47 4.79 5.35
N GLU A 167 -16.30 4.25 4.46
CA GLU A 167 -17.60 3.68 4.85
C GLU A 167 -17.44 2.24 5.35
N LEU A 168 -17.15 2.08 6.64
CA LEU A 168 -16.80 0.78 7.24
C LEU A 168 -17.97 0.08 7.95
N SER A 169 -19.17 0.66 7.94
CA SER A 169 -20.34 0.13 8.64
C SER A 169 -20.71 -1.29 8.16
N SER A 170 -20.80 -1.49 6.84
CA SER A 170 -21.05 -2.81 6.23
C SER A 170 -19.94 -3.81 6.55
N TYR A 171 -18.68 -3.36 6.55
CA TYR A 171 -17.53 -4.20 6.89
C TYR A 171 -17.62 -4.72 8.33
N PHE A 172 -17.81 -3.83 9.29
CA PHE A 172 -17.91 -4.22 10.69
C PHE A 172 -19.12 -5.11 10.94
N LYS A 173 -20.26 -4.85 10.29
CA LYS A 173 -21.44 -5.72 10.38
C LYS A 173 -21.14 -7.14 9.91
N ILE A 174 -20.57 -7.31 8.71
CA ILE A 174 -20.21 -8.63 8.17
C ILE A 174 -19.22 -9.35 9.09
N MET A 175 -18.23 -8.62 9.61
CA MET A 175 -17.21 -9.16 10.49
C MET A 175 -17.81 -9.61 11.84
N SER A 176 -18.73 -8.84 12.42
CA SER A 176 -19.30 -9.13 13.74
C SER A 176 -20.50 -10.09 13.73
N GLU A 177 -21.32 -10.07 12.68
CA GLU A 177 -22.60 -10.79 12.64
C GLU A 177 -22.59 -12.00 11.69
N GLU A 178 -21.83 -11.93 10.59
CA GLU A 178 -21.95 -12.89 9.48
C GLU A 178 -20.72 -13.79 9.31
N THR A 179 -19.64 -13.52 10.02
CA THR A 179 -18.37 -14.26 9.86
C THR A 179 -17.92 -14.81 11.20
N PRO A 180 -17.77 -16.14 11.35
CA PRO A 180 -17.27 -16.72 12.58
C PRO A 180 -15.90 -16.16 12.96
N TRP A 181 -15.72 -15.92 14.25
CA TRP A 181 -14.52 -15.28 14.81
C TRP A 181 -13.20 -15.95 14.44
N ASN A 182 -13.19 -17.29 14.50
CA ASN A 182 -12.04 -18.11 14.13
C ASN A 182 -11.69 -17.94 12.63
N VAL A 183 -12.69 -17.75 11.77
CA VAL A 183 -12.51 -17.47 10.35
C VAL A 183 -11.99 -16.05 10.14
N ASN A 184 -12.53 -15.03 10.84
CA ASN A 184 -11.98 -13.67 10.82
C ASN A 184 -10.49 -13.68 11.16
N THR A 185 -10.14 -14.40 12.23
CA THR A 185 -8.76 -14.53 12.70
C THR A 185 -7.89 -15.21 11.63
N ALA A 186 -8.36 -16.30 11.01
CA ALA A 186 -7.63 -17.00 9.96
C ALA A 186 -7.40 -16.13 8.71
N ILE A 187 -8.42 -15.35 8.30
CA ILE A 187 -8.29 -14.39 7.19
C ILE A 187 -7.25 -13.32 7.54
N PHE A 188 -7.33 -12.70 8.73
CA PHE A 188 -6.35 -11.70 9.16
C PHE A 188 -4.93 -12.27 9.24
N GLN A 189 -4.77 -13.50 9.71
CA GLN A 189 -3.49 -14.19 9.73
C GLN A 189 -2.94 -14.37 8.30
N LYS A 190 -3.77 -14.80 7.35
CA LYS A 190 -3.39 -14.96 5.95
C LYS A 190 -2.97 -13.62 5.34
N LEU A 191 -3.81 -12.59 5.49
CA LEU A 191 -3.53 -11.25 4.96
C LEU A 191 -2.26 -10.64 5.59
N PHE A 192 -2.05 -10.83 6.89
CA PHE A 192 -0.83 -10.35 7.55
C PHE A 192 0.41 -11.04 7.01
N LEU A 193 0.38 -12.37 6.88
CA LEU A 193 1.50 -13.12 6.31
C LEU A 193 1.73 -12.76 4.84
N HIS A 194 0.67 -12.39 4.12
CA HIS A 194 0.76 -11.91 2.75
C HIS A 194 1.60 -10.64 2.61
N LEU A 195 1.59 -9.77 3.60
CA LEU A 195 2.49 -8.60 3.65
C LEU A 195 3.97 -8.98 3.58
N GLY A 196 4.35 -10.10 4.21
CA GLY A 196 5.70 -10.63 4.09
C GLY A 196 6.00 -10.94 2.62
N THR A 197 5.11 -11.61 1.91
CA THR A 197 5.39 -11.90 0.50
C THR A 197 5.41 -10.67 -0.38
N SER A 198 4.47 -9.74 -0.23
CA SER A 198 4.25 -8.64 -1.17
C SER A 198 5.13 -7.42 -0.90
N SER A 199 5.61 -7.23 0.33
CA SER A 199 6.45 -6.09 0.68
C SER A 199 7.93 -6.45 0.67
N MET A 200 8.64 -5.94 -0.34
CA MET A 200 10.10 -5.98 -0.36
C MET A 200 10.70 -5.33 0.88
N THR A 201 10.08 -4.27 1.40
CA THR A 201 10.52 -3.59 2.62
C THR A 201 10.50 -4.52 3.83
N ILE A 202 9.41 -5.27 4.04
CA ILE A 202 9.24 -6.16 5.21
C ILE A 202 10.24 -7.32 5.18
N MET A 203 10.55 -7.87 4.01
CA MET A 203 11.32 -9.11 3.88
C MET A 203 12.75 -8.97 3.37
N LYS A 204 13.19 -7.76 2.98
CA LYS A 204 14.52 -7.57 2.35
C LYS A 204 15.68 -8.12 3.18
N GLY A 205 15.54 -8.12 4.51
CA GLY A 205 16.60 -8.57 5.44
C GLY A 205 17.86 -7.69 5.43
N THR A 206 18.06 -6.81 4.45
CA THR A 206 19.28 -6.02 4.25
C THR A 206 19.58 -5.06 5.40
N VAL A 207 20.89 -4.82 5.59
CA VAL A 207 21.50 -3.78 6.41
C VAL A 207 22.20 -2.77 5.51
N GLY A 208 21.45 -1.80 4.98
CA GLY A 208 21.99 -0.67 4.22
C GLY A 208 23.07 -0.99 3.15
N HIS A 209 24.15 -0.20 3.13
CA HIS A 209 25.12 -0.13 2.02
C HIS A 209 26.10 -1.31 1.89
N THR A 210 26.22 -2.18 2.91
CA THR A 210 27.09 -3.37 2.84
C THR A 210 26.52 -4.50 3.68
N ASP A 211 25.79 -5.42 3.03
CA ASP A 211 25.34 -6.64 3.66
C ASP A 211 26.54 -7.56 3.96
N GLN A 212 26.73 -7.90 5.24
CA GLN A 212 27.79 -8.83 5.66
C GLN A 212 27.40 -10.31 5.42
N LEU A 213 26.11 -10.56 5.18
CA LEU A 213 25.54 -11.89 4.97
C LEU A 213 25.07 -12.05 3.52
N SER A 214 24.99 -13.28 3.04
CA SER A 214 24.43 -13.54 1.71
C SER A 214 22.94 -13.17 1.66
N ALA A 215 22.42 -12.83 0.48
CA ALA A 215 20.99 -12.55 0.30
C ALA A 215 20.09 -13.72 0.75
N ALA A 216 20.58 -14.97 0.65
CA ALA A 216 19.87 -16.15 1.13
C ALA A 216 19.79 -16.17 2.66
N ASP A 217 20.90 -15.90 3.36
CA ASP A 217 20.95 -15.88 4.82
C ASP A 217 20.08 -14.76 5.40
N LEU A 218 20.14 -13.56 4.80
CA LEU A 218 19.31 -12.42 5.19
C LEU A 218 17.83 -12.75 5.06
N LYS A 219 17.43 -13.45 3.99
CA LYS A 219 16.05 -13.90 3.79
C LYS A 219 15.62 -14.93 4.84
N VAL A 220 16.47 -15.90 5.16
CA VAL A 220 16.17 -16.90 6.21
C VAL A 220 15.96 -16.23 7.58
N ILE A 221 16.84 -15.28 7.93
CA ILE A 221 16.72 -14.53 9.20
C ILE A 221 15.46 -13.65 9.18
N ALA A 222 15.19 -12.92 8.09
CA ALA A 222 13.99 -12.10 7.96
C ALA A 222 12.70 -12.92 8.05
N ASN A 223 12.62 -14.07 7.38
CA ASN A 223 11.51 -15.03 7.49
C ASN A 223 11.29 -15.48 8.94
N ARG A 224 12.37 -15.85 9.63
CA ARG A 224 12.29 -16.25 11.04
C ARG A 224 11.77 -15.12 11.92
N ASN A 225 12.30 -13.91 11.76
CA ASN A 225 11.93 -12.73 12.53
C ASN A 225 10.47 -12.33 12.29
N PHE A 226 10.03 -12.36 11.03
CA PHE A 226 8.64 -12.08 10.68
C PHE A 226 7.68 -13.11 11.26
N ARG A 227 8.04 -14.40 11.27
CA ARG A 227 7.26 -15.47 11.95
C ARG A 227 7.18 -15.26 13.47
N VAL A 228 8.22 -14.71 14.10
CA VAL A 228 8.17 -14.33 15.54
C VAL A 228 7.18 -13.19 15.74
N MET A 229 7.27 -12.13 14.93
CA MET A 229 6.34 -11.00 14.98
C MET A 229 4.89 -11.43 14.76
N TYR A 230 4.64 -12.29 13.76
CA TYR A 230 3.34 -12.88 13.51
C TYR A 230 2.76 -13.55 14.76
N ARG A 231 3.52 -14.48 15.39
CA ARG A 231 3.07 -15.18 16.59
C ARG A 231 2.76 -14.20 17.71
N GLU A 232 3.64 -13.23 17.95
CA GLU A 232 3.43 -12.25 19.02
C GLU A 232 2.18 -11.39 18.79
N THR A 233 1.96 -10.93 17.55
CA THR A 233 0.79 -10.14 17.17
C THR A 233 -0.50 -10.90 17.44
N PHE A 234 -0.60 -12.15 16.95
CA PHE A 234 -1.85 -12.92 17.05
C PHE A 234 -2.07 -13.56 18.42
N SER A 235 -1.00 -13.90 19.16
CA SER A 235 -1.14 -14.34 20.57
C SER A 235 -1.64 -13.23 21.49
N ASN A 236 -1.34 -11.97 21.17
CA ASN A 236 -1.77 -10.83 21.95
C ASN A 236 -2.92 -10.05 21.32
N LEU A 237 -3.51 -10.51 20.21
CA LEU A 237 -4.46 -9.70 19.43
C LEU A 237 -5.62 -9.16 20.29
N HIS A 238 -6.05 -9.93 21.31
CA HIS A 238 -7.20 -9.61 22.15
C HIS A 238 -6.85 -9.11 23.56
N THR A 239 -5.57 -8.94 23.86
CA THR A 239 -5.12 -8.38 25.13
C THR A 239 -4.91 -6.86 25.02
N PHE A 240 -5.06 -6.15 26.14
CA PHE A 240 -4.69 -4.73 26.19
C PHE A 240 -3.21 -4.59 25.82
N THR A 241 -2.89 -3.58 25.01
CA THR A 241 -1.52 -3.32 24.57
C THR A 241 -1.09 -1.96 25.09
N GLU A 242 -0.01 -1.94 25.86
CA GLU A 242 0.68 -0.69 26.14
C GLU A 242 1.30 -0.17 24.84
N LEU A 243 0.82 0.98 24.40
CA LEU A 243 1.29 1.67 23.21
C LEU A 243 2.33 2.69 23.62
N GLY A 244 3.49 2.66 22.98
CA GLY A 244 4.56 3.58 23.30
C GLY A 244 5.88 3.22 22.64
N ILE A 245 6.91 3.95 23.04
CA ILE A 245 8.27 3.80 22.53
C ILE A 245 8.80 2.37 22.75
N ASP A 246 8.52 1.77 23.91
CA ASP A 246 9.00 0.42 24.23
C ASP A 246 8.38 -0.64 23.30
N PHE A 247 7.13 -0.45 22.90
CA PHE A 247 6.50 -1.33 21.92
C PHE A 247 7.18 -1.23 20.55
N LEU A 248 7.53 -0.02 20.10
CA LEU A 248 8.29 0.18 18.85
C LEU A 248 9.69 -0.43 18.93
N LYS A 249 10.38 -0.25 20.07
CA LYS A 249 11.68 -0.91 20.32
C LYS A 249 11.55 -2.43 20.28
N LYS A 250 10.47 -2.99 20.82
CA LYS A 250 10.20 -4.43 20.77
C LYS A 250 9.95 -4.93 19.34
N ILE A 251 9.15 -4.21 18.55
CA ILE A 251 8.96 -4.51 17.12
C ILE A 251 10.31 -4.46 16.39
N HIS A 252 11.11 -3.42 16.63
CA HIS A 252 12.44 -3.28 16.04
C HIS A 252 13.37 -4.43 16.43
N LEU A 253 13.41 -4.80 17.71
CA LEU A 253 14.19 -5.94 18.20
C LEU A 253 13.79 -7.22 17.46
N ASN A 254 12.50 -7.54 17.41
CA ASN A 254 12.02 -8.77 16.80
C ASN A 254 12.31 -8.84 15.29
N LEU A 255 12.17 -7.73 14.56
CA LEU A 255 12.40 -7.68 13.12
C LEU A 255 13.88 -7.61 12.74
N SER A 256 14.70 -6.94 13.55
CA SER A 256 16.12 -6.68 13.25
C SER A 256 17.09 -7.63 13.94
N LYS A 257 16.63 -8.52 14.82
CA LYS A 257 17.50 -9.46 15.55
C LYS A 257 18.31 -10.33 14.58
N GLY A 258 19.63 -10.31 14.73
CA GLY A 258 20.55 -11.05 13.86
C GLY A 258 20.80 -10.40 12.49
N LEU A 259 20.16 -9.25 12.20
CA LEU A 259 20.42 -8.43 11.03
C LEU A 259 21.19 -7.16 11.41
N VAL A 260 20.77 -6.49 12.48
CA VAL A 260 21.32 -5.21 12.95
C VAL A 260 21.96 -5.39 14.34
N PRO A 261 23.20 -4.91 14.58
CA PRO A 261 23.88 -5.07 15.87
C PRO A 261 23.14 -4.43 17.06
N ASN A 262 22.52 -3.27 16.87
CA ASN A 262 21.76 -2.53 17.88
C ASN A 262 20.24 -2.72 17.76
N ALA A 263 19.80 -3.93 17.39
CA ALA A 263 18.38 -4.27 17.34
C ALA A 263 17.68 -3.94 18.67
N GLY A 264 16.55 -3.24 18.61
CA GLY A 264 15.81 -2.75 19.78
C GLY A 264 16.24 -1.38 20.33
N GLU A 265 17.40 -0.85 19.92
CA GLU A 265 17.87 0.45 20.43
C GLU A 265 17.82 1.55 19.39
N PHE A 266 17.57 2.78 19.85
CA PHE A 266 17.67 3.96 19.01
C PHE A 266 19.11 4.17 18.53
N ARG A 267 19.25 4.87 17.41
CA ARG A 267 20.56 5.28 16.91
C ARG A 267 21.21 6.29 17.87
N ALA A 268 22.53 6.23 17.94
CA ALA A 268 23.35 7.08 18.80
C ALA A 268 24.16 8.13 18.02
N PHE A 269 23.85 8.32 16.74
CA PHE A 269 24.47 9.29 15.86
C PHE A 269 23.60 9.51 14.62
N ASP A 270 23.90 10.57 13.86
CA ASP A 270 23.27 10.83 12.58
C ASP A 270 23.83 9.92 11.48
N PHE A 271 22.96 9.61 10.52
CA PHE A 271 23.37 8.84 9.37
C PHE A 271 24.27 9.68 8.46
N PRO A 272 25.25 9.06 7.78
CA PRO A 272 25.93 9.68 6.65
C PRO A 272 25.00 9.89 5.45
N ASP A 273 23.84 9.20 5.44
CA ASP A 273 22.81 9.41 4.45
C ASP A 273 22.16 10.79 4.66
N LYS A 274 21.65 11.36 3.57
CA LYS A 274 21.21 12.76 3.48
C LYS A 274 19.91 13.05 4.27
N ASN A 275 19.59 12.23 5.28
CA ASN A 275 18.63 12.56 6.30
C ASN A 275 19.30 13.57 7.24
N GLY A 276 18.61 14.67 7.53
CA GLY A 276 19.25 15.80 8.20
C GLY A 276 19.75 15.47 9.61
N VAL A 277 20.72 16.26 10.04
CA VAL A 277 21.36 16.19 11.36
C VAL A 277 20.35 16.41 12.48
N THR A 278 19.90 15.32 13.11
CA THR A 278 18.89 15.32 14.19
C THR A 278 19.53 14.97 15.53
N TYR A 279 20.51 14.06 15.54
CA TYR A 279 21.28 13.67 16.72
C TYR A 279 22.35 14.71 17.06
N ASP A 280 23.13 15.15 16.07
CA ASP A 280 24.26 16.07 16.25
C ASP A 280 23.81 17.48 16.69
N CYS A 281 22.50 17.77 16.57
CA CYS A 281 21.88 19.03 16.97
C CYS A 281 21.05 18.94 18.28
N GLU A 282 21.13 17.84 19.05
CA GLU A 282 20.29 17.59 20.24
C GLU A 282 18.77 17.65 19.99
N ASN A 283 18.34 17.50 18.73
CA ASN A 283 16.93 17.55 18.35
C ASN A 283 16.25 16.19 18.50
N PHE A 284 17.01 15.11 18.40
CA PHE A 284 16.51 13.73 18.47
C PHE A 284 15.66 13.48 19.72
N ASP A 285 16.16 13.81 20.92
CA ASP A 285 15.43 13.61 22.17
C ASP A 285 14.13 14.42 22.24
N LYS A 286 14.11 15.63 21.67
CA LYS A 286 12.90 16.46 21.61
C LYS A 286 11.87 15.86 20.66
N GLU A 287 12.32 15.32 19.53
CA GLU A 287 11.45 14.65 18.57
C GLU A 287 10.90 13.34 19.11
N ILE A 288 11.70 12.52 19.79
CA ILE A 288 11.25 11.31 20.49
C ILE A 288 10.23 11.63 21.56
N LYS A 289 10.44 12.68 22.38
CA LYS A 289 9.45 13.13 23.38
C LYS A 289 8.14 13.58 22.74
N SER A 290 8.24 14.36 21.66
CA SER A 290 7.06 14.81 20.91
C SER A 290 6.31 13.61 20.30
N PHE A 291 7.04 12.64 19.77
CA PHE A 291 6.47 11.44 19.20
C PHE A 291 5.82 10.54 20.26
N ALA A 292 6.40 10.41 21.44
CA ALA A 292 5.80 9.69 22.56
C ALA A 292 4.43 10.30 22.94
N HIS A 293 4.28 11.63 22.90
CA HIS A 293 2.99 12.28 23.09
C HIS A 293 1.99 11.90 21.99
N VAL A 294 2.40 11.84 20.71
CA VAL A 294 1.52 11.46 19.60
C VAL A 294 1.08 9.99 19.70
N LEU A 295 1.96 9.10 20.13
CA LEU A 295 1.61 7.70 20.43
C LEU A 295 0.57 7.62 21.55
N TRP A 296 0.72 8.45 22.59
CA TRP A 296 -0.28 8.55 23.65
C TRP A 296 -1.62 9.06 23.10
N GLU A 297 -1.66 10.14 22.31
CA GLU A 297 -2.90 10.61 21.67
C GLU A 297 -3.58 9.53 20.82
N THR A 298 -2.78 8.79 20.03
CA THR A 298 -3.27 7.65 19.22
C THR A 298 -3.92 6.57 20.09
N SER A 299 -3.40 6.32 21.29
CA SER A 299 -4.01 5.39 22.24
C SER A 299 -5.35 5.90 22.77
N GLN A 300 -5.51 7.22 22.93
CA GLN A 300 -6.74 7.83 23.46
C GLN A 300 -7.85 7.88 22.40
N SER A 301 -7.50 8.01 21.11
CA SER A 301 -8.48 8.06 20.03
C SER A 301 -9.05 6.68 19.64
N PHE A 302 -8.60 5.60 20.27
CA PHE A 302 -8.98 4.21 19.92
C PHE A 302 -10.49 3.93 19.92
N HIS A 303 -11.32 4.76 20.57
CA HIS A 303 -12.79 4.61 20.56
C HIS A 303 -13.47 5.23 19.33
N ASN A 304 -12.87 6.22 18.68
CA ASN A 304 -13.39 6.86 17.47
C ASN A 304 -12.59 6.39 16.25
N LEU A 305 -13.24 5.81 15.25
CA LEU A 305 -12.55 5.23 14.09
C LEU A 305 -11.78 6.28 13.29
N ASP A 306 -12.42 7.39 12.91
CA ASP A 306 -11.80 8.39 12.05
C ASP A 306 -10.63 9.08 12.75
N ALA A 307 -10.82 9.47 14.02
CA ALA A 307 -9.76 10.06 14.84
C ALA A 307 -8.60 9.06 15.04
N PHE A 308 -8.91 7.79 15.30
CA PHE A 308 -7.88 6.75 15.43
C PHE A 308 -7.06 6.57 14.16
N VAL A 309 -7.70 6.46 13.00
CA VAL A 309 -6.99 6.29 11.72
C VAL A 309 -6.12 7.50 11.44
N TYR A 310 -6.62 8.71 11.70
CA TYR A 310 -5.86 9.96 11.54
C TYR A 310 -4.64 10.02 12.47
N ASP A 311 -4.82 9.75 13.76
CA ASP A 311 -3.72 9.77 14.74
C ASP A 311 -2.70 8.67 14.49
N LEU A 312 -3.15 7.49 14.02
CA LEU A 312 -2.26 6.42 13.59
C LEU A 312 -1.41 6.84 12.39
N CYS A 313 -2.00 7.53 11.41
CA CYS A 313 -1.28 8.08 10.26
C CYS A 313 -0.27 9.14 10.70
N ARG A 314 -0.62 10.00 11.66
CA ARG A 314 0.28 10.99 12.25
C ARG A 314 1.45 10.32 12.98
N SER A 315 1.19 9.26 13.76
CA SER A 315 2.21 8.44 14.40
C SER A 315 3.17 7.83 13.36
N TYR A 316 2.62 7.25 12.29
CA TYR A 316 3.42 6.68 11.19
C TYR A 316 4.28 7.75 10.50
N TYR A 317 3.68 8.87 10.13
CA TYR A 317 4.34 10.00 9.47
C TYR A 317 5.53 10.53 10.29
N MET A 318 5.32 10.74 11.59
CA MET A 318 6.37 11.21 12.49
C MET A 318 7.47 10.16 12.67
N PHE A 319 7.09 8.90 12.87
CA PHE A 319 8.05 7.81 13.05
C PHE A 319 9.01 7.67 11.86
N ILE A 320 8.46 7.62 10.64
CA ILE A 320 9.26 7.46 9.43
C ILE A 320 10.22 8.63 9.24
N GLY A 321 9.78 9.84 9.52
CA GLY A 321 10.62 11.01 9.31
C GLY A 321 11.62 11.30 10.44
N ILE A 322 11.36 10.89 11.69
CA ILE A 322 12.36 10.89 12.77
C ILE A 322 13.47 9.86 12.49
N HIS A 323 13.10 8.74 11.87
CA HIS A 323 14.00 7.65 11.53
C HIS A 323 14.83 7.17 12.74
N PRO A 324 14.18 6.71 13.83
CA PRO A 324 14.82 6.58 15.13
C PRO A 324 15.79 5.41 15.29
N PHE A 325 15.69 4.38 14.45
CA PHE A 325 16.55 3.20 14.50
C PHE A 325 17.64 3.27 13.45
N TRP A 326 18.72 2.48 13.62
CA TRP A 326 19.82 2.36 12.66
C TRP A 326 19.38 1.86 11.27
N ASP A 327 18.45 0.92 11.25
CA ASP A 327 17.83 0.40 10.02
C ASP A 327 16.43 -0.10 10.39
N SER A 328 15.69 -0.63 9.42
CA SER A 328 14.37 -1.22 9.58
C SER A 328 13.26 -0.24 9.94
N ASN A 329 13.48 1.08 9.89
CA ASN A 329 12.42 2.06 10.18
C ASN A 329 11.18 1.83 9.30
N GLY A 330 11.33 1.68 7.99
CA GLY A 330 10.19 1.34 7.12
C GLY A 330 9.45 0.07 7.57
N ARG A 331 10.17 -0.97 8.02
CA ARG A 331 9.60 -2.24 8.50
C ARG A 331 8.85 -2.06 9.80
N VAL A 332 9.46 -1.38 10.77
CA VAL A 332 8.89 -1.15 12.10
C VAL A 332 7.63 -0.30 11.99
N GLY A 333 7.66 0.76 11.18
CA GLY A 333 6.50 1.63 10.98
C GLY A 333 5.32 0.88 10.35
N LYS A 334 5.56 0.11 9.28
CA LYS A 334 4.54 -0.71 8.61
C LYS A 334 3.98 -1.78 9.54
N CYS A 335 4.82 -2.45 10.32
CA CYS A 335 4.39 -3.45 11.29
C CYS A 335 3.60 -2.84 12.46
N PHE A 336 4.02 -1.68 12.97
CA PHE A 336 3.29 -0.95 14.00
C PHE A 336 1.90 -0.53 13.50
N LEU A 337 1.83 0.08 12.30
CA LEU A 337 0.57 0.49 11.69
C LEU A 337 -0.37 -0.72 11.54
N ASN A 338 0.12 -1.82 10.98
CA ASN A 338 -0.71 -3.02 10.79
C ASN A 338 -1.11 -3.69 12.10
N TYR A 339 -0.25 -3.69 13.11
CA TYR A 339 -0.61 -4.15 14.45
C TYR A 339 -1.78 -3.33 15.01
N MET A 340 -1.72 -2.01 14.87
CA MET A 340 -2.76 -1.10 15.36
C MET A 340 -4.08 -1.24 14.60
N LEU A 341 -4.04 -1.43 13.27
CA LEU A 341 -5.23 -1.75 12.48
C LEU A 341 -5.87 -3.05 12.93
N LEU A 342 -5.08 -4.12 13.09
CA LEU A 342 -5.57 -5.42 13.58
C LEU A 342 -6.24 -5.29 14.95
N LYS A 343 -5.66 -4.50 15.86
CA LYS A 343 -6.24 -4.21 17.17
C LYS A 343 -7.60 -3.53 17.09
N LYS A 344 -7.77 -2.63 16.11
CA LYS A 344 -9.04 -1.94 15.84
C LYS A 344 -10.07 -2.84 15.13
N GLY A 345 -9.68 -4.07 14.76
CA GLY A 345 -10.52 -5.00 14.00
C GLY A 345 -10.53 -4.71 12.50
N LEU A 346 -9.52 -4.00 11.99
CA LEU A 346 -9.32 -3.75 10.56
C LEU A 346 -8.33 -4.77 9.98
N PRO A 347 -8.48 -5.13 8.70
CA PRO A 347 -7.53 -6.02 8.05
C PRO A 347 -6.17 -5.31 7.88
N PRO A 348 -5.07 -6.07 7.88
CA PRO A 348 -3.75 -5.50 7.69
C PRO A 348 -3.60 -5.00 6.24
N VAL A 349 -3.00 -3.82 6.07
CA VAL A 349 -2.82 -3.16 4.78
C VAL A 349 -1.49 -3.54 4.13
N SER A 350 -1.56 -3.84 2.83
CA SER A 350 -0.40 -3.91 1.95
C SER A 350 0.00 -2.50 1.52
N PHE A 351 1.30 -2.27 1.39
CA PHE A 351 1.85 -0.98 0.99
C PHE A 351 2.26 -1.03 -0.48
N ASP A 352 1.74 -0.10 -1.26
CA ASP A 352 2.36 0.32 -2.51
C ASP A 352 3.54 1.24 -2.16
N ASP A 353 4.76 0.74 -2.29
CA ASP A 353 5.99 1.47 -1.94
C ASP A 353 6.11 2.78 -2.75
N ASP A 354 5.56 2.81 -3.97
CA ASP A 354 5.69 3.91 -4.89
C ASP A 354 4.74 5.07 -4.56
N GLU A 355 3.51 4.77 -4.18
CA GLU A 355 2.53 5.75 -3.68
C GLU A 355 2.87 6.21 -2.25
N GLU A 356 3.29 5.27 -1.40
CA GLU A 356 3.71 5.57 -0.02
C GLU A 356 4.82 6.61 -0.02
N VAL A 357 5.89 6.36 -0.79
CA VAL A 357 7.05 7.24 -0.81
C VAL A 357 6.67 8.67 -1.21
N LEU A 358 5.72 8.84 -2.13
CA LEU A 358 5.23 10.16 -2.55
C LEU A 358 4.32 10.84 -1.52
N SER A 359 3.71 10.07 -0.61
CA SER A 359 2.93 10.59 0.51
C SER A 359 3.81 11.05 1.69
N LEU A 360 5.09 10.67 1.71
CA LEU A 360 6.02 10.97 2.80
C LEU A 360 6.68 12.36 2.71
N PRO A 361 7.14 12.92 3.85
CA PRO A 361 7.77 14.24 3.93
C PRO A 361 8.89 14.52 2.93
N ARG A 362 9.70 13.49 2.62
CA ARG A 362 10.91 13.59 1.79
C ARG A 362 10.64 14.19 0.42
N TYR A 363 9.45 13.93 -0.15
CA TYR A 363 9.00 14.44 -1.45
C TYR A 363 7.88 15.48 -1.31
N GLY A 364 7.78 16.13 -0.15
CA GLY A 364 6.78 17.14 0.17
C GLY A 364 5.41 16.59 0.55
N GLY A 365 5.27 15.28 0.77
CA GLY A 365 4.03 14.71 1.26
C GLY A 365 3.69 15.23 2.66
N SER A 366 2.48 15.74 2.81
CA SER A 366 1.89 16.19 4.06
C SER A 366 1.28 15.01 4.84
N MET A 367 0.95 15.23 6.10
CA MET A 367 0.21 14.23 6.88
C MET A 367 -1.14 13.89 6.22
N GLU A 368 -1.81 14.86 5.59
CA GLU A 368 -3.04 14.62 4.84
C GLU A 368 -2.83 13.66 3.65
N ASP A 369 -1.66 13.69 3.00
CA ASP A 369 -1.34 12.76 1.91
C ASP A 369 -1.16 11.34 2.44
N VAL A 370 -0.50 11.18 3.59
CA VAL A 370 -0.39 9.87 4.27
C VAL A 370 -1.76 9.38 4.71
N TYR A 371 -2.59 10.25 5.27
CA TYR A 371 -3.95 9.89 5.70
C TYR A 371 -4.78 9.37 4.51
N HIS A 372 -4.79 10.10 3.39
CA HIS A 372 -5.47 9.64 2.17
C HIS A 372 -4.90 8.33 1.63
N TYR A 373 -3.57 8.20 1.59
CA TYR A 373 -2.91 6.96 1.17
C TYR A 373 -3.34 5.77 2.03
N ILE A 374 -3.28 5.90 3.35
CA ILE A 374 -3.66 4.82 4.27
C ILE A 374 -5.17 4.51 4.18
N LYS A 375 -6.04 5.50 4.02
CA LYS A 375 -7.48 5.26 3.76
C LYS A 375 -7.69 4.40 2.51
N LYS A 376 -7.01 4.74 1.41
CA LYS A 376 -7.03 3.94 0.18
C LYS A 376 -6.57 2.51 0.44
N ARG A 377 -5.46 2.32 1.16
CA ARG A 377 -4.94 0.97 1.46
C ARG A 377 -5.83 0.18 2.42
N ILE A 378 -6.54 0.83 3.35
CA ILE A 378 -7.56 0.18 4.20
C ILE A 378 -8.69 -0.38 3.34
N LEU A 379 -9.20 0.40 2.37
CA LEU A 379 -10.25 -0.08 1.46
C LEU A 379 -9.79 -1.30 0.64
N VAL A 380 -8.58 -1.23 0.08
CA VAL A 380 -7.97 -2.37 -0.63
C VAL A 380 -7.85 -3.61 0.28
N ALA A 381 -7.49 -3.43 1.55
CA ALA A 381 -7.40 -4.53 2.51
C ALA A 381 -8.77 -5.11 2.89
N ILE A 382 -9.82 -4.28 2.89
CA ILE A 382 -11.20 -4.72 3.08
C ILE A 382 -11.70 -5.52 1.88
N ASP A 383 -11.38 -5.09 0.66
CA ASP A 383 -11.71 -5.85 -0.54
C ASP A 383 -11.00 -7.22 -0.55
N ALA A 384 -9.73 -7.26 -0.13
CA ALA A 384 -9.00 -8.51 0.06
C ALA A 384 -9.64 -9.40 1.14
N TYR A 385 -10.12 -8.82 2.25
CA TYR A 385 -10.87 -9.54 3.26
C TYR A 385 -12.18 -10.14 2.71
N TYR A 386 -12.96 -9.36 1.95
CA TYR A 386 -14.20 -9.86 1.34
C TYR A 386 -13.93 -10.97 0.33
N TYR A 387 -12.88 -10.84 -0.47
CA TYR A 387 -12.46 -11.88 -1.39
C TYR A 387 -12.13 -13.19 -0.65
N GLU A 388 -11.32 -13.13 0.40
CA GLU A 388 -10.96 -14.31 1.18
C GLU A 388 -12.16 -14.94 1.89
N ARG A 389 -13.03 -14.11 2.48
CA ARG A 389 -14.28 -14.58 3.10
C ARG A 389 -15.17 -15.29 2.07
N TRP A 390 -15.38 -14.67 0.91
CA TRP A 390 -16.15 -15.25 -0.19
C TRP A 390 -15.56 -16.58 -0.64
N LYS A 391 -14.22 -16.66 -0.75
CA LYS A 391 -13.54 -17.88 -1.18
C LYS A 391 -13.75 -19.02 -0.18
N ILE A 392 -13.58 -18.75 1.11
CA ILE A 392 -13.84 -19.72 2.18
C ILE A 392 -15.30 -20.20 2.15
N GLU A 393 -16.26 -19.29 1.92
CA GLU A 393 -17.67 -19.63 1.77
C GLU A 393 -17.94 -20.47 0.54
N HIS A 394 -17.38 -20.09 -0.61
CA HIS A 394 -17.49 -20.83 -1.87
C HIS A 394 -16.94 -22.25 -1.77
N LEU A 395 -15.86 -22.46 -1.02
CA LEU A 395 -15.27 -23.77 -0.75
C LEU A 395 -16.00 -24.56 0.35
N GLY A 396 -17.08 -24.00 0.93
CA GLY A 396 -17.89 -24.67 1.96
C GLY A 396 -17.26 -24.68 3.36
N ASN A 397 -16.27 -23.82 3.60
CA ASN A 397 -15.44 -23.81 4.80
C ASN A 397 -15.81 -22.69 5.80
N ILE A 398 -16.78 -21.82 5.50
CA ILE A 398 -17.12 -20.64 6.33
C ILE A 398 -17.56 -20.98 7.76
N ASN A 399 -18.14 -22.16 7.97
CA ASN A 399 -18.58 -22.63 9.29
C ASN A 399 -17.63 -23.67 9.91
N LYS A 400 -16.46 -23.88 9.31
CA LYS A 400 -15.47 -24.84 9.79
C LYS A 400 -14.50 -24.16 10.75
N GLN A 401 -13.83 -24.97 11.57
CA GLN A 401 -12.70 -24.46 12.33
C GLN A 401 -11.45 -24.42 11.46
N ILE A 402 -10.84 -23.24 11.35
CA ILE A 402 -9.61 -23.02 10.59
C ILE A 402 -8.51 -22.68 11.58
N TYR A 403 -7.41 -23.43 11.53
CA TYR A 403 -6.25 -23.22 12.37
C TYR A 403 -4.97 -23.20 11.54
N ASN A 404 -3.89 -22.79 12.22
CA ASN A 404 -2.52 -23.05 11.81
C ASN A 404 -2.12 -22.41 10.49
N VAL A 405 -2.59 -21.17 10.29
CA VAL A 405 -2.18 -20.34 9.17
C VAL A 405 -0.68 -20.16 9.20
N ALA A 406 0.00 -20.86 8.32
CA ALA A 406 1.45 -20.87 8.19
C ALA A 406 1.86 -20.30 6.85
N PHE A 407 3.05 -19.71 6.83
CA PHE A 407 3.63 -19.10 5.66
C PHE A 407 5.04 -19.62 5.44
N ASP A 408 5.31 -20.10 4.23
CA ASP A 408 6.66 -20.36 3.75
C ASP A 408 6.81 -19.87 2.32
N SER A 409 7.54 -18.76 2.18
CA SER A 409 8.14 -18.34 0.91
C SER A 409 7.18 -18.24 -0.30
N GLY A 410 5.91 -17.94 -0.07
CA GLY A 410 4.87 -17.76 -1.10
C GLY A 410 3.69 -18.72 -0.96
N PHE A 411 3.84 -19.78 -0.15
CA PHE A 411 2.79 -20.76 0.12
C PHE A 411 2.17 -20.53 1.50
N TYR A 412 0.86 -20.73 1.56
CA TYR A 412 0.04 -20.62 2.75
C TYR A 412 -0.63 -21.95 3.00
N PHE A 413 -0.74 -22.30 4.27
CA PHE A 413 -1.32 -23.57 4.70
C PHE A 413 -2.40 -23.29 5.72
N TRP A 414 -3.57 -23.89 5.52
CA TRP A 414 -4.68 -23.89 6.47
C TRP A 414 -5.03 -25.31 6.85
N GLN A 415 -5.11 -25.58 8.14
CA GLN A 415 -5.65 -26.83 8.63
C GLN A 415 -7.10 -26.62 9.05
N ILE A 416 -8.01 -27.34 8.41
CA ILE A 416 -9.45 -27.19 8.56
C ILE A 416 -9.98 -28.43 9.28
N ASP A 417 -10.68 -28.22 10.41
CA ASP A 417 -11.42 -29.31 11.04
C ASP A 417 -12.61 -29.70 10.16
N ASP A 418 -12.59 -30.94 9.70
CA ASP A 418 -13.69 -31.57 8.99
C ASP A 418 -13.72 -33.07 9.37
N LYS A 419 -14.70 -33.85 8.87
CA LYS A 419 -14.83 -35.29 9.20
C LYS A 419 -13.52 -36.07 9.02
N ALA A 420 -12.72 -35.67 8.02
CA ALA A 420 -11.28 -35.84 7.99
C ALA A 420 -10.66 -34.44 7.96
N GLN A 421 -9.66 -34.15 8.82
CA GLN A 421 -9.01 -32.85 8.76
C GLN A 421 -8.43 -32.62 7.37
N LYS A 422 -8.55 -31.39 6.89
CA LYS A 422 -8.09 -31.00 5.57
C LYS A 422 -6.92 -30.04 5.71
N LEU A 423 -5.94 -30.19 4.83
CA LEU A 423 -4.87 -29.23 4.63
C LEU A 423 -5.13 -28.51 3.31
N GLU A 424 -5.59 -27.27 3.40
CA GLU A 424 -5.71 -26.38 2.25
C GLU A 424 -4.37 -25.67 2.04
N VAL A 425 -3.91 -25.67 0.79
CA VAL A 425 -2.64 -25.09 0.37
C VAL A 425 -2.93 -24.05 -0.69
N HIS A 426 -2.39 -22.85 -0.47
CA HIS A 426 -2.68 -21.66 -1.25
C HIS A 426 -1.38 -21.00 -1.71
N PHE A 427 -1.32 -20.52 -2.95
CA PHE A 427 -0.23 -19.70 -3.45
C PHE A 427 -0.66 -18.83 -4.64
N LEU A 428 0.09 -17.75 -4.88
CA LEU A 428 -0.08 -16.92 -6.07
C LEU A 428 0.86 -17.37 -7.18
N ALA A 429 0.31 -17.51 -8.39
CA ALA A 429 1.07 -17.74 -9.61
C ALA A 429 0.97 -16.54 -10.57
N PHE A 430 2.05 -16.30 -11.30
CA PHE A 430 2.16 -15.19 -12.24
C PHE A 430 2.35 -15.75 -13.65
N ALA A 431 1.51 -15.34 -14.60
CA ALA A 431 1.70 -15.66 -16.01
C ALA A 431 2.42 -14.49 -16.70
N VAL A 432 3.63 -14.73 -17.16
CA VAL A 432 4.50 -13.75 -17.80
C VAL A 432 5.12 -14.35 -19.05
N ALA A 433 5.00 -13.63 -20.18
CA ALA A 433 5.48 -14.11 -21.47
C ALA A 433 6.97 -14.50 -21.42
N SER A 434 7.31 -15.60 -22.10
CA SER A 434 8.69 -16.08 -22.22
C SER A 434 9.60 -14.99 -22.83
N GLY A 435 10.69 -14.67 -22.15
CA GLY A 435 11.64 -13.62 -22.57
C GLY A 435 11.44 -12.25 -21.93
N ASP A 436 10.35 -12.01 -21.20
CA ASP A 436 10.19 -10.78 -20.41
C ASP A 436 11.19 -10.78 -19.23
N PRO A 437 12.00 -9.71 -19.03
CA PRO A 437 12.89 -9.60 -17.87
C PRO A 437 12.17 -9.77 -16.51
N LEU A 438 10.88 -9.48 -16.46
CA LEU A 438 10.02 -9.68 -15.29
C LEU A 438 9.90 -11.14 -14.89
N PHE A 439 9.95 -12.08 -15.84
CA PHE A 439 9.91 -13.50 -15.55
C PHE A 439 11.06 -13.91 -14.62
N SER A 440 12.30 -13.58 -15.02
CA SER A 440 13.50 -13.89 -14.24
C SER A 440 13.49 -13.17 -12.89
N ARG A 441 13.06 -11.89 -12.86
CA ARG A 441 12.96 -11.10 -11.64
C ARG A 441 11.96 -11.69 -10.63
N LEU A 442 10.79 -12.14 -11.08
CA LEU A 442 9.80 -12.77 -10.21
C LEU A 442 10.28 -14.15 -9.71
N GLN A 443 10.99 -14.91 -10.55
CA GLN A 443 11.65 -16.15 -10.13
C GLN A 443 12.74 -15.89 -9.08
N ASP A 444 13.54 -14.83 -9.23
CA ASP A 444 14.54 -14.42 -8.24
C ASP A 444 13.92 -13.99 -6.91
N GLN A 445 12.69 -13.46 -6.96
CA GLN A 445 11.85 -13.20 -5.79
C GLN A 445 11.15 -14.47 -5.26
N CYS A 446 11.41 -15.62 -5.88
CA CYS A 446 10.90 -16.93 -5.49
C CYS A 446 9.38 -17.04 -5.63
N ARG A 447 8.82 -16.36 -6.64
CA ARG A 447 7.42 -16.50 -7.01
C ARG A 447 7.22 -17.73 -7.90
N VAL A 448 5.98 -18.23 -7.94
CA VAL A 448 5.58 -19.25 -8.92
C VAL A 448 5.25 -18.53 -10.22
N VAL A 449 6.03 -18.75 -11.28
CA VAL A 449 5.91 -17.99 -12.54
C VAL A 449 5.82 -18.94 -13.72
N PHE A 450 4.74 -18.84 -14.49
CA PHE A 450 4.51 -19.62 -15.71
C PHE A 450 4.68 -18.73 -16.94
N THR A 451 5.00 -19.33 -18.08
CA THR A 451 5.20 -18.62 -19.36
C THR A 451 3.90 -18.02 -19.91
N ASP A 452 2.77 -18.64 -19.55
CA ASP A 452 1.43 -18.29 -19.99
C ASP A 452 0.39 -19.01 -19.12
N GLU A 453 -0.89 -18.69 -19.34
CA GLU A 453 -2.01 -19.29 -18.63
C GLU A 453 -2.21 -20.78 -18.97
N LEU A 454 -1.86 -21.22 -20.19
CA LEU A 454 -2.00 -22.62 -20.59
C LEU A 454 -1.01 -23.50 -19.82
N ALA A 455 0.23 -23.03 -19.63
CA ALA A 455 1.25 -23.69 -18.83
C ALA A 455 0.83 -23.78 -17.35
N LEU A 456 0.21 -22.72 -16.82
CA LEU A 456 -0.35 -22.69 -15.46
C LEU A 456 -1.49 -23.70 -15.31
N ASN A 457 -2.46 -23.72 -16.23
CA ASN A 457 -3.61 -24.63 -16.16
C ASN A 457 -3.20 -26.11 -16.29
N ASN A 458 -2.04 -26.39 -16.89
CA ASN A 458 -1.48 -27.74 -17.00
C ASN A 458 -0.43 -28.06 -15.92
N MET A 459 -0.31 -27.25 -14.87
CA MET A 459 0.68 -27.46 -13.80
C MET A 459 0.52 -28.82 -13.11
N SER A 460 1.64 -29.33 -12.58
CA SER A 460 1.65 -30.46 -11.66
C SER A 460 2.09 -30.01 -10.28
N ILE A 461 1.37 -30.45 -9.25
CA ILE A 461 1.73 -30.19 -7.86
C ILE A 461 2.22 -31.50 -7.25
N HIS A 462 3.47 -31.52 -6.80
CA HIS A 462 4.06 -32.65 -6.10
C HIS A 462 4.02 -32.40 -4.60
N CYS A 463 3.54 -33.39 -3.86
CA CYS A 463 3.33 -33.31 -2.43
C CYS A 463 4.09 -34.43 -1.74
N GLY A 464 4.57 -34.17 -0.53
CA GLY A 464 5.27 -35.17 0.27
C GLY A 464 5.13 -34.97 1.77
N PHE A 465 5.27 -36.06 2.51
CA PHE A 465 5.34 -36.08 3.96
C PHE A 465 6.71 -36.53 4.45
N THR A 466 7.18 -35.95 5.56
CA THR A 466 8.48 -36.28 6.15
C THR A 466 8.50 -36.10 7.66
N LYS A 467 9.34 -36.87 8.37
CA LYS A 467 9.48 -36.78 9.83
C LYS A 467 10.38 -35.64 10.30
N LYS A 468 11.28 -35.15 9.44
CA LYS A 468 12.24 -34.08 9.79
C LYS A 468 12.10 -32.91 8.82
N GLU A 469 12.24 -31.69 9.35
CA GLU A 469 12.18 -30.48 8.55
C GLU A 469 13.29 -30.52 7.48
N HIS A 470 12.95 -30.20 6.24
CA HIS A 470 13.86 -30.23 5.09
C HIS A 470 14.57 -31.57 4.81
N ALA A 471 14.02 -32.70 5.26
CA ALA A 471 14.50 -34.02 4.89
C ALA A 471 13.84 -34.55 3.60
N ALA A 472 14.36 -35.68 3.08
CA ALA A 472 13.74 -36.38 1.96
C ALA A 472 12.28 -36.75 2.28
N TRP A 473 11.43 -36.72 1.27
CA TRP A 473 10.03 -37.11 1.39
C TRP A 473 9.93 -38.64 1.50
N GLU A 474 9.23 -39.11 2.53
CA GLU A 474 9.03 -40.54 2.79
C GLU A 474 7.78 -41.06 2.08
N GLN A 475 6.70 -40.27 2.07
CA GLN A 475 5.48 -40.56 1.33
C GLN A 475 5.23 -39.43 0.34
N THR A 476 4.97 -39.74 -0.93
CA THR A 476 4.80 -38.76 -1.99
C THR A 476 3.58 -39.03 -2.86
N PHE A 477 2.99 -37.98 -3.40
CA PHE A 477 1.92 -38.06 -4.39
C PHE A 477 1.95 -36.82 -5.30
N SER A 478 1.16 -36.81 -6.36
CA SER A 478 1.07 -35.67 -7.27
C SER A 478 -0.35 -35.41 -7.70
N LEU A 479 -0.68 -34.13 -7.86
CA LEU A 479 -1.96 -33.63 -8.31
C LEU A 479 -1.78 -33.00 -9.69
N LYS A 480 -2.69 -33.29 -10.62
CA LYS A 480 -2.70 -32.76 -11.99
C LYS A 480 -3.99 -32.00 -12.34
N GLY A 481 -4.84 -31.73 -11.34
CA GLY A 481 -6.15 -31.10 -11.51
C GLY A 481 -6.89 -30.99 -10.18
N ASN A 482 -8.15 -30.54 -10.25
CA ASN A 482 -8.98 -30.16 -9.08
C ASN A 482 -8.39 -29.00 -8.28
N PHE A 483 -7.80 -28.04 -8.98
CA PHE A 483 -7.32 -26.79 -8.39
C PHE A 483 -8.43 -25.74 -8.51
N PHE A 484 -8.64 -24.96 -7.45
CA PHE A 484 -9.30 -23.68 -7.57
C PHE A 484 -8.29 -22.72 -8.20
N ILE A 485 -8.66 -22.08 -9.31
CA ILE A 485 -7.82 -21.10 -10.01
C ILE A 485 -8.70 -19.89 -10.31
N LYS A 486 -8.30 -18.72 -9.82
CA LYS A 486 -9.01 -17.47 -10.07
C LYS A 486 -8.02 -16.37 -10.38
N GLU A 487 -8.21 -15.69 -11.52
CA GLU A 487 -7.45 -14.48 -11.82
C GLU A 487 -7.79 -13.39 -10.79
N VAL A 488 -6.75 -12.76 -10.25
CA VAL A 488 -6.84 -11.69 -9.25
C VAL A 488 -6.05 -10.49 -9.72
N GLU A 489 -6.59 -9.30 -9.48
CA GLU A 489 -5.92 -8.06 -9.79
C GLU A 489 -4.85 -7.77 -8.74
N MET A 490 -3.64 -7.43 -9.18
CA MET A 490 -2.54 -7.02 -8.30
C MET A 490 -1.86 -5.77 -8.86
N ASP A 491 -1.18 -5.02 -7.99
CA ASP A 491 -0.47 -3.76 -8.30
C ASP A 491 0.76 -3.95 -9.24
N ILE A 492 0.94 -5.11 -9.89
CA ILE A 492 2.05 -5.40 -10.81
C ILE A 492 1.59 -5.22 -12.27
N LYS A 493 1.90 -4.07 -12.86
CA LYS A 493 1.55 -3.76 -14.25
C LYS A 493 2.12 -4.79 -15.23
N GLY A 494 1.27 -5.21 -16.18
CA GLY A 494 1.66 -6.10 -17.27
C GLY A 494 1.74 -7.58 -16.90
N VAL A 495 1.31 -7.96 -15.69
CA VAL A 495 1.30 -9.36 -15.23
C VAL A 495 -0.11 -9.81 -14.90
N ARG A 496 -0.46 -11.00 -15.38
CA ARG A 496 -1.68 -11.70 -14.95
C ARG A 496 -1.34 -12.54 -13.73
N THR A 497 -2.09 -12.35 -12.65
CA THR A 497 -1.87 -13.04 -11.39
C THR A 497 -3.05 -13.95 -11.10
N PHE A 498 -2.77 -15.16 -10.64
CA PHE A 498 -3.76 -16.18 -10.36
C PHE A 498 -3.62 -16.64 -8.92
N ASP A 499 -4.74 -16.61 -8.20
CA ASP A 499 -4.90 -17.27 -6.92
C ASP A 499 -5.19 -18.75 -7.15
N ILE A 500 -4.39 -19.61 -6.54
CA ILE A 500 -4.47 -21.06 -6.66
C ILE A 500 -4.62 -21.69 -5.28
N ASP A 501 -5.66 -22.51 -5.13
CA ASP A 501 -5.90 -23.31 -3.93
C ASP A 501 -6.15 -24.78 -4.28
N PHE A 502 -5.69 -25.66 -3.41
CA PHE A 502 -6.04 -27.07 -3.44
C PHE A 502 -6.05 -27.66 -2.04
N THR A 503 -6.80 -28.75 -1.88
CA THR A 503 -7.02 -29.37 -0.57
C THR A 503 -6.58 -30.82 -0.55
N ILE A 504 -5.96 -31.21 0.56
CA ILE A 504 -5.54 -32.59 0.84
C ILE A 504 -6.24 -33.08 2.10
N GLU A 505 -6.73 -34.31 2.09
CA GLU A 505 -7.24 -34.95 3.30
C GLU A 505 -6.10 -35.54 4.15
N LEU A 506 -6.05 -35.17 5.43
CA LEU A 506 -5.11 -35.69 6.43
C LEU A 506 -5.69 -36.96 7.07
N LEU A 507 -5.25 -38.11 6.54
CA LEU A 507 -5.59 -39.44 7.05
C LEU A 507 -4.77 -39.78 8.32
N LYS A 508 -5.22 -40.77 9.09
CA LYS A 508 -4.60 -41.15 10.37
C LYS A 508 -3.08 -41.40 10.29
N HIS A 509 -2.61 -42.07 9.24
CA HIS A 509 -1.18 -42.34 9.05
C HIS A 509 -0.37 -41.10 8.63
N HIS A 510 -1.01 -40.05 8.11
CA HIS A 510 -0.30 -38.79 7.81
C HIS A 510 0.19 -38.10 9.08
N TYR A 511 -0.45 -38.35 10.23
CA TYR A 511 0.00 -37.80 11.51
C TYR A 511 1.27 -38.47 12.03
N ASP A 512 1.74 -39.58 11.45
CA ASP A 512 3.05 -40.17 11.78
C ASP A 512 4.23 -39.32 11.28
N TYR A 513 3.94 -38.35 10.40
CA TYR A 513 4.88 -37.36 9.90
C TYR A 513 4.72 -36.04 10.65
N ASN A 514 5.83 -35.32 10.80
CA ASN A 514 5.82 -34.01 11.45
C ASN A 514 5.60 -32.89 10.43
N TYR A 515 5.85 -33.16 9.15
CA TYR A 515 5.87 -32.15 8.12
C TYR A 515 5.20 -32.62 6.83
N PHE A 516 4.50 -31.68 6.21
CA PHE A 516 4.01 -31.75 4.83
C PHE A 516 4.86 -30.82 3.97
N SER A 517 5.10 -31.17 2.71
CA SER A 517 5.82 -30.34 1.76
C SER A 517 5.18 -30.36 0.39
N VAL A 518 5.35 -29.26 -0.34
CA VAL A 518 4.80 -29.09 -1.68
C VAL A 518 5.85 -28.49 -2.62
N SER A 519 5.78 -28.85 -3.89
CA SER A 519 6.47 -28.18 -5.00
C SER A 519 5.56 -28.14 -6.23
N VAL A 520 5.67 -27.09 -7.03
CA VAL A 520 4.88 -26.92 -8.26
C VAL A 520 5.81 -27.01 -9.46
N SER A 521 5.37 -27.66 -10.54
CA SER A 521 6.12 -27.71 -11.80
C SER A 521 5.23 -27.42 -13.00
N SER A 522 5.87 -27.01 -14.11
CA SER A 522 5.25 -27.02 -15.43
C SER A 522 4.84 -28.44 -15.85
N ALA A 523 3.90 -28.53 -16.80
CA ALA A 523 3.32 -29.78 -17.30
C ALA A 523 4.35 -30.79 -17.83
N ASP A 524 5.44 -30.29 -18.41
CA ASP A 524 6.56 -31.06 -18.96
C ASP A 524 7.65 -31.39 -17.91
N GLY A 525 7.50 -30.89 -16.68
CA GLY A 525 8.49 -31.02 -15.61
C GLY A 525 9.79 -30.24 -15.84
N ALA A 526 9.85 -29.40 -16.88
CA ALA A 526 11.07 -28.66 -17.24
C ALA A 526 11.39 -27.55 -16.24
N LEU A 527 10.37 -26.95 -15.61
CA LEU A 527 10.51 -25.91 -14.59
C LEU A 527 9.88 -26.38 -13.28
N ILE A 528 10.71 -26.60 -12.27
CA ILE A 528 10.25 -26.78 -10.89
C ILE A 528 10.27 -25.40 -10.23
N HIS A 529 9.09 -24.89 -9.90
CA HIS A 529 8.90 -23.68 -9.11
C HIS A 529 9.06 -23.99 -7.62
N ASN A 530 10.22 -24.53 -7.25
CA ASN A 530 10.66 -24.61 -5.87
C ASN A 530 11.62 -23.46 -5.58
N ASN A 531 11.59 -22.97 -4.35
CA ASN A 531 12.40 -21.85 -3.95
C ASN A 531 13.88 -22.29 -3.79
N LYS A 532 14.64 -22.37 -4.90
CA LYS A 532 16.10 -22.62 -4.89
C LYS A 532 16.50 -23.85 -4.06
N GLY A 533 15.74 -24.95 -4.15
CA GLY A 533 16.01 -26.18 -3.39
C GLY A 533 15.47 -26.21 -1.96
N LEU A 534 14.72 -25.20 -1.52
CA LEU A 534 13.92 -25.24 -0.30
C LEU A 534 12.54 -25.81 -0.63
N ASN A 535 12.25 -26.99 -0.09
CA ASN A 535 10.87 -27.51 -0.06
C ASN A 535 10.03 -26.58 0.83
N TYR A 536 8.85 -26.16 0.36
CA TYR A 536 7.92 -25.39 1.18
C TYR A 536 7.33 -26.34 2.21
N THR A 537 7.68 -26.15 3.48
CA THR A 537 7.40 -27.14 4.52
C THR A 537 6.42 -26.59 5.54
N TYR A 538 5.30 -27.30 5.72
CA TYR A 538 4.32 -27.06 6.77
C TYR A 538 4.53 -28.07 7.90
N LYS A 539 4.61 -27.59 9.15
CA LYS A 539 4.61 -28.47 10.31
C LYS A 539 3.18 -28.87 10.64
N ILE A 540 2.86 -30.14 10.48
CA ILE A 540 1.54 -30.69 10.79
C ILE A 540 1.30 -30.53 12.29
N GLN A 541 0.19 -29.89 12.63
CA GLN A 541 -0.24 -29.76 14.02
C GLN A 541 -1.28 -30.84 14.32
N ARG A 542 -1.19 -31.40 15.51
CA ARG A 542 -2.00 -32.54 15.96
C ARG A 542 -3.06 -32.08 16.94
#